data_AF-A0A1M3DYG4-F1
#
_entry.id   AF-A0A1M3DYG4-F1
#
_cell.length_a   1.000
_cell.length_b   1.000
_cell.length_c   1.000
_cell.angle_alpha   90.00
_cell.angle_beta   90.00
_cell.angle_gamma   90.00
#
_symmetry.space_group_name_H-M   'P 1'
#
loop_
_entity.id
_entity.type
_entity.pdbx_description
1 polymer ?
#
loop_
_entity_poly.entity_id
_entity_poly.type
_entity_poly.pdbx_seq_one_letter_code
_entity_poly.pdbx_strand_id
1 'polypeptide(L)'
;MLFSQQSEIVKILNEALKQDLKIEVKNHHFSDTIKIIKPYSIIKNILSVELKYRKGGEYHNEMIQVPLSKIKSVSKDSNVIFETFDEEDVKIIQAHPASAKQLGYFKYLSSGIFFTGIRNQRKNKFLGEALQKAFAKAGYKIELGSWYD
;
A
#
# COMPACT_ATOMS: atom_id res chain seq x y z
N MET A 1 -25.41 1.98 0.70
CA MET A 1 -24.62 2.13 -0.55
C MET A 1 -23.13 2.37 -0.34
N LEU A 2 -22.66 3.08 0.70
CA LEU A 2 -21.22 3.33 0.92
C LEU A 2 -20.33 2.07 1.01
N PHE A 3 -20.81 0.99 1.65
CA PHE A 3 -20.05 -0.26 1.81
C PHE A 3 -19.66 -0.93 0.48
N SER A 4 -20.52 -0.86 -0.54
CA SER A 4 -20.28 -1.46 -1.88
C SER A 4 -19.30 -0.63 -2.74
N GLN A 5 -19.08 0.64 -2.38
CA GLN A 5 -18.15 1.50 -3.12
C GLN A 5 -16.73 1.41 -2.54
N GLN A 6 -16.62 1.29 -1.22
CA GLN A 6 -15.34 0.99 -0.55
C GLN A 6 -14.81 -0.39 -0.94
N SER A 7 -15.68 -1.36 -1.26
CA SER A 7 -15.25 -2.66 -1.74
C SER A 7 -14.53 -2.60 -3.10
N GLU A 8 -14.85 -1.63 -3.96
CA GLU A 8 -14.18 -1.50 -5.27
C GLU A 8 -12.73 -1.02 -5.13
N ILE A 9 -12.47 -0.04 -4.24
CA ILE A 9 -11.10 0.43 -3.94
C ILE A 9 -10.23 -0.75 -3.47
N VAL A 10 -10.76 -1.52 -2.51
CA VAL A 10 -10.08 -2.70 -1.95
C VAL A 10 -9.86 -3.78 -3.01
N LYS A 11 -10.85 -4.02 -3.87
CA LYS A 11 -10.76 -5.01 -4.95
C LYS A 11 -9.64 -4.64 -5.93
N ILE A 12 -9.63 -3.41 -6.43
CA ILE A 12 -8.60 -2.91 -7.36
C ILE A 12 -7.20 -3.08 -6.76
N LEU A 13 -7.01 -2.64 -5.51
CA LEU A 13 -5.72 -2.72 -4.83
C LEU A 13 -5.25 -4.17 -4.64
N ASN A 14 -6.14 -5.07 -4.20
CA ASN A 14 -5.80 -6.47 -3.99
C ASN A 14 -5.50 -7.21 -5.30
N GLU A 15 -6.26 -6.94 -6.37
CA GLU A 15 -6.02 -7.52 -7.70
C GLU A 15 -4.68 -7.03 -8.26
N ALA A 16 -4.41 -5.73 -8.17
CA ALA A 16 -3.15 -5.14 -8.61
C ALA A 16 -1.97 -5.70 -7.82
N LEU A 17 -2.02 -5.71 -6.48
CA LEU A 17 -0.94 -6.27 -5.67
C LEU A 17 -0.69 -7.75 -5.97
N LYS A 18 -1.75 -8.55 -6.14
CA LYS A 18 -1.62 -9.96 -6.51
C LYS A 18 -0.96 -10.16 -7.87
N GLN A 19 -1.29 -9.32 -8.86
CA GLN A 19 -0.65 -9.37 -10.18
C GLN A 19 0.83 -8.93 -10.10
N ASP A 20 1.13 -7.92 -9.28
CA ASP A 20 2.49 -7.43 -9.08
C ASP A 20 3.42 -8.52 -8.50
N LEU A 21 2.96 -9.22 -7.46
CA LEU A 21 3.70 -10.31 -6.84
C LEU A 21 3.92 -11.51 -7.78
N LYS A 22 3.02 -11.74 -8.74
CA LYS A 22 3.23 -12.77 -9.78
C LYS A 22 4.38 -12.38 -10.73
N ILE A 23 4.59 -11.09 -10.98
CA ILE A 23 5.71 -10.60 -11.79
C ILE A 23 7.01 -10.77 -11.02
N GLU A 24 7.03 -10.41 -9.74
CA GLU A 24 8.18 -10.58 -8.84
C GLU A 24 8.68 -12.04 -8.81
N VAL A 25 7.77 -13.00 -8.61
CA VAL A 25 8.08 -14.44 -8.60
C VAL A 25 8.64 -14.92 -9.94
N LYS A 26 8.23 -14.34 -11.07
CA LYS A 26 8.79 -14.72 -12.38
C LYS A 26 10.19 -14.18 -12.60
N ASN A 27 10.48 -13.00 -12.05
CA ASN A 27 11.68 -12.25 -12.39
C ASN A 27 12.88 -12.52 -11.48
N HIS A 28 12.76 -13.26 -10.36
CA HIS A 28 13.81 -13.90 -9.52
C HIS A 28 15.14 -13.14 -9.25
N HIS A 29 15.29 -11.88 -9.64
CA HIS A 29 16.58 -11.19 -9.70
C HIS A 29 16.90 -10.38 -8.44
N PHE A 30 15.96 -10.25 -7.50
CA PHE A 30 16.16 -9.44 -6.29
C PHE A 30 15.99 -10.26 -5.01
N SER A 31 16.90 -10.03 -4.07
CA SER A 31 16.86 -10.57 -2.70
C SER A 31 15.71 -9.99 -1.86
N ASP A 32 15.15 -8.86 -2.30
CA ASP A 32 14.10 -8.14 -1.61
C ASP A 32 12.75 -8.61 -2.14
N THR A 33 11.97 -9.24 -1.25
CA THR A 33 10.67 -9.83 -1.60
C THR A 33 9.54 -9.24 -0.78
N ILE A 34 8.36 -9.09 -1.38
CA ILE A 34 7.13 -8.69 -0.67
C ILE A 34 6.21 -9.89 -0.51
N LYS A 35 5.58 -10.04 0.66
CA LYS A 35 4.49 -10.99 0.89
C LYS A 35 3.31 -10.30 1.56
N ILE A 36 2.09 -10.69 1.15
CA ILE A 36 0.86 -10.22 1.79
C ILE A 36 0.65 -11.03 3.06
N ILE A 37 0.60 -10.37 4.21
CA ILE A 37 0.17 -10.97 5.49
C ILE A 37 -1.32 -10.76 5.68
N LYS A 38 -1.80 -9.53 5.51
CA LYS A 38 -3.22 -9.20 5.41
C LYS A 38 -3.47 -8.35 4.16
N PRO A 39 -4.43 -8.75 3.32
CA PRO A 39 -4.78 -8.00 2.13
C PRO A 39 -5.34 -6.63 2.48
N TYR A 40 -5.48 -5.77 1.48
CA TYR A 40 -6.15 -4.50 1.64
C TYR A 40 -7.55 -4.68 2.22
N SER A 41 -7.89 -3.83 3.18
CA SER A 41 -9.23 -3.75 3.74
C SER A 41 -9.54 -2.32 4.17
N ILE A 42 -10.82 -1.97 4.19
CA ILE A 42 -11.31 -0.70 4.73
C ILE A 42 -12.21 -1.03 5.91
N ILE A 43 -11.86 -0.52 7.09
CA ILE A 43 -12.66 -0.64 8.31
C ILE A 43 -12.81 0.75 8.89
N LYS A 44 -14.06 1.18 9.13
CA LYS A 44 -14.36 2.54 9.65
C LYS A 44 -13.65 3.65 8.84
N ASN A 45 -13.68 3.54 7.50
CA ASN A 45 -13.04 4.48 6.56
C ASN A 45 -11.50 4.57 6.67
N ILE A 46 -10.85 3.59 7.29
CA ILE A 46 -9.38 3.48 7.32
C ILE A 46 -8.97 2.37 6.37
N LEU A 47 -8.23 2.74 5.32
CA LEU A 47 -7.56 1.79 4.44
C LEU A 47 -6.36 1.21 5.18
N SER A 48 -6.22 -0.11 5.14
CA SER A 48 -5.11 -0.81 5.78
C SER A 48 -4.61 -1.98 4.95
N VAL A 49 -3.32 -2.29 5.09
CA VAL A 49 -2.67 -3.48 4.54
C VAL A 49 -1.58 -3.94 5.50
N GLU A 50 -1.29 -5.24 5.54
CA GLU A 50 -0.14 -5.76 6.27
C GLU A 50 0.78 -6.52 5.31
N LEU A 51 1.98 -6.00 5.13
CA LEU A 51 2.97 -6.52 4.19
C LEU A 51 4.22 -6.98 4.95
N LYS A 52 4.82 -8.06 4.46
CA LYS A 52 6.11 -8.55 4.93
C LYS A 52 7.15 -8.25 3.87
N TYR A 53 8.17 -7.49 4.24
CA TYR A 53 9.29 -7.15 3.39
C TYR A 53 10.51 -7.95 3.80
N ARG A 54 11.31 -8.33 2.81
CA ARG A 54 12.70 -8.72 3.03
C ARG A 54 13.58 -7.58 2.56
N LYS A 55 14.46 -7.06 3.42
CA LYS A 55 15.45 -6.04 3.07
C LYS A 55 16.75 -6.36 3.77
N GLY A 56 17.86 -6.45 3.04
CA GLY A 56 19.18 -6.72 3.63
C GLY A 56 19.26 -8.06 4.38
N GLY A 57 18.46 -9.05 3.98
CA GLY A 57 18.42 -10.39 4.60
C GLY A 57 17.45 -10.53 5.78
N GLU A 58 16.97 -9.44 6.36
CA GLU A 58 16.01 -9.45 7.46
C GLU A 58 14.57 -9.27 6.98
N TYR A 59 13.64 -9.91 7.69
CA TYR A 59 12.22 -9.73 7.46
C TYR A 59 11.62 -8.79 8.48
N HIS A 60 10.82 -7.83 8.02
CA HIS A 60 9.97 -7.00 8.86
C HIS A 60 8.53 -7.05 8.35
N ASN A 61 7.59 -7.07 9.28
CA ASN A 61 6.17 -6.94 8.97
C ASN A 61 5.76 -5.49 9.21
N GLU A 62 5.04 -4.91 8.28
CA GLU A 62 4.52 -3.56 8.39
C GLU A 62 3.01 -3.58 8.22
N MET A 63 2.29 -3.10 9.24
CA MET A 63 0.89 -2.71 9.09
C MET A 63 0.85 -1.22 8.77
N ILE A 64 0.28 -0.87 7.63
CA ILE A 64 0.19 0.49 7.12
C ILE A 64 -1.28 0.89 7.09
N GLN A 65 -1.61 2.07 7.61
CA GLN A 65 -2.99 2.55 7.73
C GLN A 65 -3.09 4.02 7.33
N VAL A 66 -4.17 4.37 6.63
CA VAL A 66 -4.49 5.77 6.28
C VAL A 66 -6.00 5.98 6.25
N PRO A 67 -6.53 7.06 6.85
CA PRO A 67 -7.92 7.44 6.65
C PRO A 67 -8.18 7.81 5.18
N LEU A 68 -9.26 7.30 4.57
CA LEU A 68 -9.57 7.60 3.17
C LEU A 68 -9.71 9.10 2.88
N SER A 69 -10.23 9.86 3.86
CA SER A 69 -10.39 11.32 3.77
C SER A 69 -9.08 12.09 3.75
N LYS A 70 -7.96 11.45 4.11
CA LYS A 70 -6.64 12.05 4.15
C LYS A 70 -5.82 11.80 2.88
N ILE A 71 -6.29 10.92 1.99
CA ILE A 71 -5.64 10.68 0.71
C ILE A 71 -5.94 11.85 -0.21
N LYS A 72 -4.88 12.45 -0.75
CA LYS A 72 -4.91 13.60 -1.66
C LYS A 72 -4.81 13.15 -3.12
N SER A 73 -3.87 12.26 -3.42
CA SER A 73 -3.58 11.86 -4.79
C SER A 73 -3.16 10.39 -4.87
N VAL A 74 -3.20 9.84 -6.09
CA VAL A 74 -2.52 8.59 -6.46
C VAL A 74 -1.45 8.89 -7.50
N SER A 75 -0.21 8.51 -7.21
CA SER A 75 0.97 8.76 -8.05
C SER A 75 1.76 7.47 -8.26
N LYS A 76 2.67 7.47 -9.24
CA LYS A 76 3.65 6.40 -9.42
C LYS A 76 5.03 6.93 -9.76
N ASP A 77 6.02 6.35 -9.10
CA ASP A 77 7.41 6.34 -9.53
C ASP A 77 7.91 4.87 -9.52
N SER A 78 8.71 4.45 -8.55
CA SER A 78 9.06 3.04 -8.34
C SER A 78 7.96 2.20 -7.68
N ASN A 79 6.94 2.85 -7.14
CA ASN A 79 5.80 2.24 -6.44
C ASN A 79 4.56 3.08 -6.74
N VAL A 80 3.40 2.43 -6.84
CA VAL A 80 2.14 3.15 -6.78
C VAL A 80 1.94 3.60 -5.33
N ILE A 81 1.74 4.90 -5.14
CA ILE A 81 1.63 5.50 -3.81
C ILE A 81 0.36 6.34 -3.70
N PHE A 82 -0.14 6.46 -2.48
CA PHE A 82 -1.08 7.52 -2.14
C PHE A 82 -0.34 8.61 -1.36
N GLU A 83 -0.39 9.84 -1.85
CA GLU A 83 0.09 11.01 -1.12
C GLU A 83 -1.07 11.55 -0.27
N THR A 84 -0.76 12.00 0.95
CA THR A 84 -1.75 12.55 1.87
C THR A 84 -1.67 14.08 1.96
N PHE A 85 -2.59 14.69 2.71
CA PHE A 85 -2.56 16.13 2.96
C PHE A 85 -1.46 16.52 3.96
N ASP A 86 -1.30 15.74 5.03
CA ASP A 86 -0.34 16.00 6.10
C ASP A 86 0.77 14.94 6.14
N GLU A 87 1.97 15.30 6.62
CA GLU A 87 3.15 14.43 6.72
C GLU A 87 3.01 13.28 7.74
N GLU A 88 1.93 13.26 8.53
CA GLU A 88 1.71 12.26 9.57
C GLU A 88 0.39 11.47 9.41
N ASP A 89 -0.31 11.64 8.29
CA ASP A 89 -1.62 11.02 8.06
C ASP A 89 -1.56 9.48 7.90
N VAL A 90 -0.41 8.95 7.50
CA VAL A 90 -0.18 7.51 7.36
C VAL A 90 0.49 6.98 8.62
N LYS A 91 -0.13 5.97 9.24
CA LYS A 91 0.43 5.26 10.39
C LYS A 91 1.06 3.95 9.94
N ILE A 92 2.29 3.72 10.36
CA ILE A 92 3.04 2.50 10.06
C ILE A 92 3.45 1.85 11.39
N ILE A 93 3.10 0.58 11.54
CA ILE A 93 3.49 -0.24 12.69
C ILE A 93 4.40 -1.35 12.17
N GLN A 94 5.69 -1.26 12.50
CA GLN A 94 6.69 -2.26 12.13
C GLN A 94 6.88 -3.23 13.30
N ALA A 95 6.67 -4.52 13.04
CA ALA A 95 6.95 -5.56 14.01
C ALA A 95 8.36 -6.14 13.79
N HIS A 96 9.20 -6.03 14.81
CA HIS A 96 10.52 -6.66 14.85
C HIS A 96 10.45 -7.92 15.71
N PRO A 97 10.55 -9.12 15.11
CA PRO A 97 10.51 -10.35 15.86
C PRO A 97 11.70 -10.46 16.81
N ALA A 98 11.50 -11.15 17.94
CA ALA A 98 12.58 -11.42 18.87
C ALA A 98 13.70 -12.22 18.20
N SER A 99 14.93 -11.96 18.60
CA SER A 99 16.11 -12.73 18.21
C SER A 99 16.81 -13.26 19.46
N ALA A 100 17.82 -14.12 19.28
CA ALA A 100 18.65 -14.59 20.39
C ALA A 100 19.32 -13.45 21.20
N LYS A 101 19.43 -12.25 20.63
CA LYS A 101 20.11 -11.09 21.24
C LYS A 101 19.18 -9.97 21.67
N GLN A 102 17.90 -10.01 21.31
CA GLN A 102 16.97 -8.91 21.57
C GLN A 102 15.52 -9.39 21.67
N LEU A 103 14.77 -8.86 22.65
CA LEU A 103 13.33 -9.04 22.73
C LEU A 103 12.63 -8.39 21.52
N GLY A 104 11.54 -8.99 21.07
CA GLY A 104 10.73 -8.43 19.99
C GLY A 104 10.07 -7.12 20.44
N TYR A 105 9.91 -6.19 19.50
CA TYR A 105 9.32 -4.88 19.78
C TYR A 105 8.57 -4.35 18.56
N PHE A 106 7.73 -3.33 18.80
CA PHE A 106 7.06 -2.58 17.76
C PHE A 106 7.68 -1.20 17.60
N LYS A 107 7.84 -0.78 16.36
CA LYS A 107 8.20 0.59 16.01
C LYS A 107 7.00 1.27 15.37
N TYR A 108 6.64 2.44 15.90
CA TYR A 108 5.54 3.26 15.40
C TYR A 108 6.12 4.43 14.62
N LEU A 109 5.66 4.58 13.39
CA LEU A 109 6.12 5.58 12.44
C LEU A 109 4.92 6.30 11.82
N SER A 110 5.15 7.52 11.38
CA SER A 110 4.21 8.34 10.61
C SER A 110 4.82 8.75 9.27
N SER A 111 3.98 9.01 8.28
CA SER A 111 4.41 9.40 6.93
C SER A 111 3.29 10.17 6.20
N GLY A 112 3.67 11.01 5.24
CA GLY A 112 2.75 11.65 4.29
C GLY A 112 2.48 10.80 3.03
N ILE A 113 3.05 9.59 2.98
CA ILE A 113 3.00 8.70 1.82
C ILE A 113 2.61 7.30 2.28
N PHE A 114 1.55 6.77 1.69
CA PHE A 114 1.12 5.39 1.83
C PHE A 114 1.69 4.58 0.66
N PHE A 115 2.65 3.71 0.95
CA PHE A 115 3.23 2.81 -0.05
C PHE A 115 2.31 1.61 -0.28
N THR A 116 1.84 1.42 -1.52
CA THR A 116 0.92 0.30 -1.81
C THR A 116 1.65 -1.05 -1.98
N GLY A 117 2.95 -1.01 -2.20
CA GLY A 117 3.75 -2.22 -2.48
C GLY A 117 3.59 -2.74 -3.91
N ILE A 118 2.80 -2.07 -4.77
CA ILE A 118 2.66 -2.38 -6.19
C ILE A 118 3.80 -1.67 -6.94
N ARG A 119 4.82 -2.43 -7.36
CA ARG A 119 6.11 -1.87 -7.84
C ARG A 119 6.52 -2.34 -9.22
N ASN A 120 6.17 -3.57 -9.58
CA ASN A 120 6.72 -4.26 -10.74
C ASN A 120 5.89 -4.06 -12.02
N GLN A 121 4.61 -3.74 -11.91
CA GLN A 121 3.73 -3.46 -13.04
C GLN A 121 4.16 -2.19 -13.78
N ARG A 122 4.49 -2.33 -15.07
CA ARG A 122 4.77 -1.21 -15.98
C ARG A 122 3.54 -0.87 -16.82
N LYS A 123 3.50 0.34 -17.37
CA LYS A 123 2.42 0.87 -18.22
C LYS A 123 1.06 0.76 -17.54
N ASN A 124 1.05 0.95 -16.22
CA ASN A 124 -0.10 0.71 -15.36
C ASN A 124 -0.86 1.98 -14.95
N LYS A 125 -0.76 3.09 -15.72
CA LYS A 125 -1.49 4.35 -15.44
C LYS A 125 -3.00 4.16 -15.30
N PHE A 126 -3.56 3.19 -16.02
CA PHE A 126 -4.96 2.79 -15.90
C PHE A 126 -5.34 2.38 -14.45
N LEU A 127 -4.38 1.90 -13.65
CA LEU A 127 -4.59 1.59 -12.24
C LEU A 127 -4.85 2.87 -11.43
N GLY A 128 -4.07 3.92 -11.66
CA GLY A 128 -4.28 5.23 -11.03
C GLY A 128 -5.63 5.82 -11.39
N GLU A 129 -6.00 5.77 -12.66
CA GLU A 129 -7.31 6.24 -13.15
C GLU A 129 -8.48 5.44 -12.56
N ALA A 130 -8.34 4.11 -12.47
CA ALA A 130 -9.33 3.23 -11.86
C ALA A 130 -9.50 3.54 -10.36
N LEU A 131 -8.39 3.74 -9.64
CA LEU A 131 -8.39 4.13 -8.24
C LEU A 131 -9.06 5.50 -8.07
N GLN A 132 -8.66 6.51 -8.82
CA GLN A 132 -9.27 7.84 -8.77
C GLN A 132 -10.80 7.77 -8.93
N LYS A 133 -11.28 7.02 -9.93
CA LYS A 133 -12.72 6.82 -10.15
C LYS A 133 -13.41 6.09 -9.00
N ALA A 134 -12.77 5.09 -8.42
CA ALA A 134 -13.30 4.34 -7.28
C ALA A 134 -13.38 5.21 -6.01
N PHE A 135 -12.37 6.05 -5.75
CA PHE A 135 -12.41 7.03 -4.67
C PHE A 135 -13.53 8.06 -4.86
N ALA A 136 -13.67 8.62 -6.07
CA ALA A 136 -14.73 9.58 -6.38
C ALA A 136 -16.13 8.99 -6.13
N LYS A 137 -16.34 7.74 -6.56
CA LYS A 137 -17.54 6.95 -6.29
C LYS A 137 -17.82 6.80 -4.79
N ALA A 138 -16.78 6.51 -4.01
CA ALA A 138 -16.86 6.41 -2.55
C ALA A 138 -17.03 7.77 -1.82
N GLY A 139 -17.10 8.88 -2.54
CA GLY A 139 -17.28 10.23 -1.97
C GLY A 139 -15.99 10.96 -1.63
N TYR A 140 -14.84 10.48 -2.12
CA TYR A 140 -13.53 11.08 -1.89
C TYR A 140 -12.96 11.62 -3.20
N LYS A 141 -12.62 12.91 -3.23
CA LYS A 141 -11.96 13.51 -4.40
C LYS A 141 -10.45 13.39 -4.23
N ILE A 142 -9.82 12.57 -5.07
CA ILE A 142 -8.36 12.45 -5.15
C ILE A 142 -7.86 12.83 -6.54
N GLU A 143 -6.64 13.32 -6.62
CA GLU A 143 -5.99 13.68 -7.88
C GLU A 143 -5.23 12.48 -8.47
N LEU A 144 -5.10 12.49 -9.80
CA LEU A 144 -4.14 11.62 -10.48
C LEU A 144 -2.83 12.41 -10.56
N GLY A 145 -1.84 12.00 -9.78
CA GLY A 145 -0.55 12.65 -9.70
C GLY A 145 0.39 12.25 -10.85
N SER A 146 1.68 12.47 -10.62
CA SER A 146 2.71 12.10 -11.59
C SER A 146 2.80 10.59 -11.77
N TRP A 147 3.10 10.14 -12.98
CA TRP A 147 3.15 8.71 -13.31
C TRP A 147 4.39 8.38 -14.14
N TYR A 148 5.38 7.77 -13.50
CA TYR A 148 6.61 7.30 -14.13
C TYR A 148 6.68 5.76 -14.07
N ASP A 149 7.28 5.15 -15.10
CA ASP A 149 7.37 3.70 -15.29
C ASP A 149 8.83 3.20 -15.28
#